data_AF-C1G110-F1
#
_entry.id   AF-C1G110-F1
#
_cell.length_a   1.000
_cell.length_b   1.000
_cell.length_c   1.000
_cell.angle_alpha   90.00
_cell.angle_beta   90.00
_cell.angle_gamma   90.00
#
_symmetry.space_group_name_H-M   'P 1'
#
loop_
_entity.id
_entity.type
_entity.pdbx_description
1 polymer ?
#
loop_
_entity_poly.entity_id
_entity_poly.type
_entity_poly.pdbx_seq_one_letter_code
_entity_poly.pdbx_strand_id
1 'polypeptide(L)'
;MANEFEAGLQPGILHNYTPGLTAFEYVSRLDAGDHKPHSLLFIGGLGDGFFTVPYLSDIFAGLQSGSWSVFSVLLSSSYGGWGMGSLDNDVEEIGKCVDYVKAYKSSKKSDQATAHGPGKIVIMGHSTGSQDVLHYLYSRNPGPQASKPRPAVDGAIMQAPVSDREVILNALQSGNEQGSPEELKRIYDDLVAVAKNQGTVEDRDTLLPLWKLEKMGFHNTAISAKRFLSLASPDSPEAPWEDDLFSSDLTDARLEETFGMVSTRGLLNKSLLVLPGGADEYEAPWLDKEKQLQRWKAAITKGSSNPHIWDPSSGIIAGATHSPSGPAQAPQREELVARVKAFLRNIEMEN
;
A
#
# COMPACT_ATOMS: atom_id res chain seq x y z
N MET A 1 -18.64 26.93 9.05
CA MET A 1 -18.82 26.01 7.92
C MET A 1 -18.11 26.62 6.74
N ALA A 2 -16.82 26.29 6.57
CA ALA A 2 -16.10 26.63 5.34
C ALA A 2 -16.57 25.66 4.25
N ASN A 3 -16.62 26.09 2.99
CA ASN A 3 -17.06 25.27 1.87
C ASN A 3 -16.19 24.00 1.76
N GLU A 4 -16.72 22.84 2.12
CA GLU A 4 -15.99 21.55 2.11
C GLU A 4 -15.86 20.91 0.71
N PHE A 5 -16.37 21.56 -0.34
CA PHE A 5 -16.36 21.04 -1.71
C PHE A 5 -15.79 22.06 -2.72
N GLU A 6 -14.63 22.65 -2.40
CA GLU A 6 -13.90 23.47 -3.37
C GLU A 6 -13.17 22.59 -4.39
N ALA A 7 -13.17 23.01 -5.66
CA ALA A 7 -12.48 22.29 -6.71
C ALA A 7 -10.96 22.41 -6.53
N GLY A 8 -10.28 21.28 -6.37
CA GLY A 8 -8.83 21.21 -6.48
C GLY A 8 -8.41 21.30 -7.96
N LEU A 9 -7.50 22.21 -8.29
CA LEU A 9 -6.87 22.27 -9.61
C LEU A 9 -5.52 21.56 -9.56
N GLN A 10 -5.45 20.36 -10.15
CA GLN A 10 -4.20 19.65 -10.37
C GLN A 10 -4.14 19.18 -11.82
N PRO A 11 -3.27 19.77 -12.67
CA PRO A 11 -3.05 19.27 -14.01
C PRO A 11 -2.45 17.87 -13.99
N GLY A 12 -2.83 17.05 -14.97
CA GLY A 12 -2.29 15.71 -15.12
C GLY A 12 -2.72 15.04 -16.41
N ILE A 13 -2.18 13.84 -16.63
CA ILE A 13 -2.48 12.99 -17.78
C ILE A 13 -3.15 11.73 -17.24
N LEU A 14 -4.34 11.42 -17.75
CA LEU A 14 -5.02 10.18 -17.41
C LEU A 14 -4.61 9.09 -18.41
N HIS A 15 -3.99 8.03 -17.90
CA HIS A 15 -3.50 6.90 -18.66
C HIS A 15 -4.45 5.71 -18.52
N ASN A 16 -4.76 5.04 -19.62
CA ASN A 16 -5.39 3.73 -19.60
C ASN A 16 -4.27 2.69 -19.72
N TYR A 17 -3.87 2.08 -18.59
CA TYR A 17 -2.75 1.14 -18.58
C TYR A 17 -3.17 -0.29 -18.90
N THR A 18 -4.45 -0.61 -18.73
CA THR A 18 -5.12 -1.85 -19.16
C THR A 18 -6.63 -1.58 -19.29
N PRO A 19 -7.42 -2.38 -20.03
CA PRO A 19 -8.86 -2.15 -20.13
C PRO A 19 -9.53 -2.04 -18.76
N GLY A 20 -10.27 -0.94 -18.55
CA GLY A 20 -11.02 -0.68 -17.32
C GLY A 20 -10.22 -0.06 -16.17
N LEU A 21 -8.89 0.03 -16.25
CA LEU A 21 -8.06 0.58 -15.18
C LEU A 21 -7.19 1.73 -15.66
N THR A 22 -7.04 2.74 -14.78
CA THR A 22 -6.37 3.99 -15.12
C THR A 22 -5.32 4.39 -14.10
N ALA A 23 -4.32 5.15 -14.56
CA ALA A 23 -3.34 5.80 -13.70
C ALA A 23 -3.26 7.28 -14.05
N PHE A 24 -3.20 8.15 -13.05
CA PHE A 24 -3.15 9.59 -13.24
C PHE A 24 -1.73 10.10 -12.99
N GLU A 25 -1.05 10.59 -14.04
CA GLU A 25 0.26 11.23 -13.96
C GLU A 25 0.10 12.70 -13.57
N TYR A 26 0.70 13.12 -12.46
CA TYR A 26 0.68 14.52 -12.03
C TYR A 26 1.68 15.33 -12.85
N VAL A 27 1.24 16.47 -13.41
CA VAL A 27 2.11 17.39 -14.16
C VAL A 27 1.92 18.83 -13.70
N SER A 28 2.99 19.63 -13.75
CA SER A 28 2.90 21.05 -13.37
C SER A 28 2.21 21.88 -14.47
N ARG A 29 2.44 21.52 -15.74
CA ARG A 29 1.78 22.11 -16.90
C ARG A 29 1.65 21.07 -18.01
N LEU A 30 0.55 21.10 -18.76
CA LEU A 30 0.28 20.16 -19.86
C LEU A 30 1.22 20.37 -21.07
N ASP A 31 1.82 21.56 -21.19
CA ASP A 31 2.71 21.98 -22.28
C ASP A 31 4.20 21.94 -21.90
N ALA A 32 4.52 21.69 -20.63
CA ALA A 32 5.90 21.50 -20.20
C ALA A 32 6.39 20.17 -20.76
N GLY A 33 7.21 20.22 -21.80
CA GLY A 33 7.92 19.06 -22.36
C GLY A 33 8.96 18.46 -21.39
N ASP A 34 8.74 18.56 -20.08
CA ASP A 34 9.60 18.05 -19.02
C ASP A 34 9.51 16.53 -19.00
N HIS A 35 10.39 15.91 -19.78
CA HIS A 35 10.56 14.48 -19.78
C HIS A 35 11.17 14.02 -18.45
N LYS A 36 10.34 13.48 -17.56
CA LYS A 36 10.78 12.85 -16.31
C LYS A 36 10.98 11.35 -16.51
N PRO A 37 12.23 10.84 -16.50
CA PRO A 37 12.53 9.44 -16.83
C PRO A 37 12.12 8.46 -15.73
N HIS A 38 11.93 8.91 -14.48
CA HIS A 38 11.63 8.06 -13.33
C HIS A 38 10.18 8.23 -12.89
N SER A 39 9.60 7.19 -12.28
CA SER A 39 8.19 7.17 -11.89
C SER A 39 7.98 6.59 -10.49
N LEU A 40 7.29 7.36 -9.65
CA LEU A 40 6.72 6.91 -8.39
C LEU A 40 5.26 6.54 -8.63
N LEU A 41 4.90 5.27 -8.44
CA LEU A 41 3.54 4.76 -8.56
C LEU A 41 2.93 4.65 -7.16
N PHE A 42 1.97 5.49 -6.88
CA PHE A 42 1.26 5.53 -5.61
C PHE A 42 0.02 4.61 -5.64
N ILE A 43 -0.10 3.78 -4.61
CA ILE A 43 -1.16 2.80 -4.38
C ILE A 43 -1.84 3.19 -3.06
N GLY A 44 -3.11 3.60 -3.15
CA GLY A 44 -3.91 3.97 -1.98
C GLY A 44 -4.36 2.75 -1.17
N GLY A 45 -4.98 2.99 -0.01
CA GLY A 45 -5.61 1.95 0.79
C GLY A 45 -7.02 1.57 0.33
N LEU A 46 -7.67 0.69 1.08
CA LEU A 46 -9.08 0.34 0.94
C LEU A 46 -9.93 1.62 0.97
N GLY A 47 -10.78 1.81 -0.04
CA GLY A 47 -11.60 3.03 -0.15
C GLY A 47 -10.93 4.16 -0.93
N ASP A 48 -9.61 4.15 -1.08
CA ASP A 48 -8.90 5.21 -1.78
C ASP A 48 -9.07 5.13 -3.30
N GLY A 49 -8.85 6.28 -3.92
CA GLY A 49 -8.72 6.42 -5.36
C GLY A 49 -7.99 7.71 -5.70
N PHE A 50 -8.36 8.37 -6.79
CA PHE A 50 -7.71 9.62 -7.14
C PHE A 50 -8.01 10.71 -6.10
N PHE A 51 -6.96 11.40 -5.66
CA PHE A 51 -7.00 12.58 -4.77
C PHE A 51 -7.58 12.34 -3.37
N THR A 52 -7.72 11.10 -2.93
CA THR A 52 -8.22 10.79 -1.58
C THR A 52 -7.14 10.95 -0.49
N VAL A 53 -5.86 10.84 -0.86
CA VAL A 53 -4.72 10.96 0.06
C VAL A 53 -4.08 12.35 -0.02
N PRO A 54 -4.25 13.24 0.99
CA PRO A 54 -3.91 14.65 0.86
C PRO A 54 -2.41 14.93 0.64
N TYR A 55 -1.53 14.24 1.37
CA TYR A 55 -0.09 14.49 1.32
C TYR A 55 0.57 14.12 -0.02
N LEU A 56 -0.14 13.39 -0.91
CA LEU A 56 0.39 13.06 -2.23
C LEU A 56 0.62 14.32 -3.07
N SER A 57 -0.19 15.36 -2.88
CA SER A 57 0.01 16.67 -3.49
C SER A 57 1.31 17.33 -3.02
N ASP A 58 1.68 17.17 -1.74
CA ASP A 58 2.94 17.66 -1.17
C ASP A 58 4.14 16.86 -1.70
N ILE A 59 4.00 15.54 -1.89
CA ILE A 59 5.02 14.70 -2.54
C ILE A 59 5.24 15.19 -3.98
N PHE A 60 4.15 15.36 -4.74
CA PHE A 60 4.23 15.87 -6.11
C PHE A 60 4.93 17.23 -6.16
N ALA A 61 4.51 18.19 -5.32
CA ALA A 61 5.14 19.51 -5.19
C ALA A 61 6.63 19.39 -4.86
N GLY A 62 6.99 18.52 -3.91
CA GLY A 62 8.35 18.25 -3.50
C GLY A 62 9.25 17.67 -4.59
N LEU A 63 8.68 17.00 -5.59
CA LEU A 63 9.38 16.33 -6.70
C LEU A 63 9.34 17.13 -8.01
N GLN A 64 8.70 18.30 -8.06
CA GLN A 64 8.52 19.07 -9.30
C GLN A 64 9.85 19.39 -10.01
N SER A 65 10.88 19.81 -9.28
CA SER A 65 12.19 20.14 -9.85
C SER A 65 13.10 18.94 -10.16
N GLY A 66 12.65 17.72 -9.84
CA GLY A 66 13.42 16.50 -10.03
C GLY A 66 13.04 15.69 -11.27
N SER A 67 13.71 14.54 -11.42
CA SER A 67 13.57 13.56 -12.50
C SER A 67 12.41 12.56 -12.31
N TRP A 68 11.68 12.65 -11.19
CA TRP A 68 10.56 11.78 -10.84
C TRP A 68 9.20 12.38 -11.19
N SER A 69 8.42 11.58 -11.91
CA SER A 69 6.97 11.77 -12.07
C SER A 69 6.22 11.00 -10.99
N VAL A 70 5.06 11.51 -10.59
CA VAL A 70 4.17 10.87 -9.61
C VAL A 70 2.93 10.39 -10.34
N PHE A 71 2.52 9.15 -10.08
CA PHE A 71 1.30 8.55 -10.58
C PHE A 71 0.43 8.12 -9.41
N SER A 72 -0.88 8.37 -9.47
CA SER A 72 -1.86 7.61 -8.69
C SER A 72 -2.35 6.45 -9.53
N VAL A 73 -2.38 5.23 -8.98
CA VAL A 73 -2.84 4.03 -9.68
C VAL A 73 -4.23 3.64 -9.16
N LEU A 74 -5.21 3.49 -10.06
CA LEU A 74 -6.47 2.83 -9.73
C LEU A 74 -6.39 1.35 -10.06
N LEU A 75 -6.82 0.55 -9.10
CA LEU A 75 -6.97 -0.90 -9.19
C LEU A 75 -8.47 -1.23 -9.25
N SER A 76 -8.80 -2.47 -9.59
CA SER A 76 -10.17 -2.96 -9.46
C SER A 76 -10.64 -2.95 -8.00
N SER A 77 -9.71 -3.01 -7.04
CA SER A 77 -9.95 -2.86 -5.60
C SER A 77 -10.09 -1.41 -5.11
N SER A 78 -9.88 -0.38 -5.95
CA SER A 78 -10.08 1.01 -5.53
C SER A 78 -11.54 1.34 -5.19
N TYR A 79 -11.77 2.39 -4.41
CA TYR A 79 -13.10 2.82 -3.96
C TYR A 79 -13.90 1.72 -3.25
N GLY A 80 -14.96 1.19 -3.85
CA GLY A 80 -15.77 0.10 -3.26
C GLY A 80 -15.37 -1.31 -3.71
N GLY A 81 -14.37 -1.44 -4.59
CA GLY A 81 -14.02 -2.72 -5.21
C GLY A 81 -13.28 -3.69 -4.29
N TRP A 82 -12.54 -3.18 -3.31
CA TRP A 82 -11.67 -3.96 -2.43
C TRP A 82 -12.37 -5.04 -1.62
N GLY A 83 -13.67 -4.90 -1.34
CA GLY A 83 -14.41 -5.90 -0.59
C GLY A 83 -14.59 -7.22 -1.36
N MET A 84 -14.35 -7.20 -2.68
CA MET A 84 -14.39 -8.36 -3.57
C MET A 84 -13.01 -8.73 -4.14
N GLY A 85 -11.99 -7.91 -3.88
CA GLY A 85 -10.63 -8.08 -4.38
C GLY A 85 -9.79 -9.04 -3.52
N SER A 86 -8.54 -9.24 -3.97
CA SER A 86 -7.50 -9.97 -3.23
C SER A 86 -6.14 -9.38 -3.57
N LEU A 87 -5.15 -9.56 -2.70
CA LEU A 87 -3.80 -9.03 -2.94
C LEU A 87 -3.20 -9.61 -4.23
N ASP A 88 -3.51 -10.88 -4.56
CA ASP A 88 -3.10 -11.49 -5.82
C ASP A 88 -3.62 -10.71 -7.05
N ASN A 89 -4.89 -10.28 -7.03
CA ASN A 89 -5.45 -9.46 -8.11
C ASN A 89 -4.77 -8.09 -8.18
N ASP A 90 -4.57 -7.45 -7.04
CA ASP A 90 -4.00 -6.12 -6.95
C ASP A 90 -2.57 -6.10 -7.48
N VAL A 91 -1.73 -7.08 -7.12
CA VAL A 91 -0.33 -7.11 -7.57
C VAL A 91 -0.18 -7.49 -9.05
N GLU A 92 -1.13 -8.22 -9.62
CA GLU A 92 -1.19 -8.44 -11.08
C GLU A 92 -1.49 -7.13 -11.81
N GLU A 93 -2.44 -6.34 -11.31
CA GLU A 93 -2.81 -5.04 -11.89
C GLU A 93 -1.70 -4.00 -11.73
N ILE A 94 -1.05 -3.93 -10.55
CA ILE A 94 0.15 -3.13 -10.33
C ILE A 94 1.25 -3.55 -11.31
N GLY A 95 1.44 -4.85 -11.55
CA GLY A 95 2.40 -5.37 -12.53
C GLY A 95 2.14 -4.86 -13.94
N LYS A 96 0.87 -4.87 -14.39
CA LYS A 96 0.45 -4.29 -15.67
C LYS A 96 0.72 -2.78 -15.74
N CYS A 97 0.49 -2.06 -14.65
CA CYS A 97 0.77 -0.63 -14.55
C CYS A 97 2.28 -0.33 -14.67
N VAL A 98 3.12 -1.09 -13.97
CA VAL A 98 4.58 -0.97 -14.05
C VAL A 98 5.07 -1.18 -15.48
N ASP A 99 4.60 -2.23 -16.17
CA ASP A 99 4.95 -2.49 -17.57
C ASP A 99 4.52 -1.36 -18.50
N TYR A 100 3.30 -0.87 -18.33
CA TYR A 100 2.77 0.26 -19.10
C TYR A 100 3.62 1.52 -18.90
N VAL A 101 3.92 1.90 -17.65
CA VAL A 101 4.67 3.11 -17.34
C VAL A 101 6.11 2.99 -17.87
N LYS A 102 6.75 1.82 -17.75
CA LYS A 102 8.07 1.57 -18.36
C LYS A 102 8.05 1.78 -19.88
N ALA A 103 7.04 1.25 -20.57
CA ALA A 103 6.89 1.42 -22.01
C ALA A 103 6.63 2.87 -22.40
N TYR A 104 5.70 3.54 -21.71
CA TYR A 104 5.34 4.94 -21.92
C TYR A 104 6.52 5.91 -21.73
N LYS A 105 7.29 5.73 -20.65
CA LYS A 105 8.49 6.55 -20.40
C LYS A 105 9.57 6.27 -21.44
N SER A 106 9.73 5.03 -21.86
CA SER A 106 10.71 4.66 -22.89
C SER A 106 10.36 5.23 -24.28
N SER A 107 9.08 5.28 -24.66
CA SER A 107 8.66 5.85 -25.95
C SER A 107 8.80 7.37 -26.03
N LYS A 108 8.94 8.05 -24.89
CA LYS A 108 9.15 9.49 -24.80
C LYS A 108 10.63 9.90 -24.79
N LYS A 109 11.58 8.95 -24.89
CA LYS A 109 13.01 9.26 -25.03
C LYS A 109 13.22 9.98 -26.37
N SER A 110 13.78 11.19 -26.33
CA SER A 110 14.36 11.81 -27.54
C SER A 110 15.67 11.09 -27.88
N ASP A 111 16.11 11.16 -29.14
CA ASP A 111 17.35 10.53 -29.65
C ASP A 111 18.64 10.95 -28.92
N GLN A 112 18.56 11.88 -27.96
CA GLN A 112 19.65 12.14 -27.03
C GLN A 112 19.59 11.12 -25.90
N ALA A 113 20.43 10.09 -26.01
CA ALA A 113 20.71 9.14 -24.95
C ALA A 113 20.87 9.86 -23.61
N THR A 114 19.88 9.73 -22.73
CA THR A 114 19.91 10.37 -21.42
C THR A 114 21.11 9.84 -20.65
N ALA A 115 21.96 10.72 -20.15
CA ALA A 115 23.12 10.41 -19.31
C ALA A 115 22.80 9.69 -17.98
N HIS A 116 21.53 9.30 -17.77
CA HIS A 116 20.95 8.83 -16.50
C HIS A 116 20.41 7.39 -16.55
N GLY A 117 20.80 6.58 -17.55
CA GLY A 117 20.44 5.16 -17.61
C GLY A 117 18.95 4.87 -17.90
N PRO A 118 18.46 3.63 -17.66
CA PRO A 118 17.05 3.29 -17.81
C PRO A 118 16.18 3.96 -16.72
N GLY A 119 14.95 4.32 -17.08
CA GLY A 119 13.99 4.93 -16.16
C GLY A 119 13.68 4.03 -14.96
N LYS A 120 13.82 4.56 -13.75
CA LYS A 120 13.56 3.87 -12.49
C LYS A 120 12.08 3.90 -12.12
N ILE A 121 11.60 2.82 -11.51
CA ILE A 121 10.22 2.71 -11.00
C ILE A 121 10.25 2.44 -9.49
N VAL A 122 9.50 3.21 -8.73
CA VAL A 122 9.24 2.98 -7.31
C VAL A 122 7.75 2.81 -7.10
N ILE A 123 7.34 1.80 -6.32
CA ILE A 123 5.95 1.66 -5.86
C ILE A 123 5.83 2.15 -4.42
N MET A 124 4.76 2.88 -4.10
CA MET A 124 4.51 3.42 -2.78
C MET A 124 3.09 3.08 -2.34
N GLY A 125 2.97 2.27 -1.29
CA GLY A 125 1.71 1.91 -0.66
C GLY A 125 1.41 2.84 0.50
N HIS A 126 0.17 3.31 0.59
CA HIS A 126 -0.39 4.00 1.74
C HIS A 126 -1.38 3.09 2.45
N SER A 127 -1.35 3.06 3.79
CA SER A 127 -2.29 2.26 4.58
C SER A 127 -2.22 0.80 4.13
N THR A 128 -3.37 0.18 3.88
CA THR A 128 -3.57 -1.14 3.29
C THR A 128 -2.96 -1.31 1.89
N GLY A 129 -2.71 -0.24 1.12
CA GLY A 129 -1.87 -0.30 -0.09
C GLY A 129 -0.43 -0.72 0.19
N SER A 130 0.02 -0.65 1.46
CA SER A 130 1.28 -1.26 1.89
C SER A 130 1.22 -2.80 1.85
N GLN A 131 0.04 -3.41 2.04
CA GLN A 131 -0.16 -4.85 1.88
C GLN A 131 0.12 -5.23 0.42
N ASP A 132 -0.39 -4.45 -0.54
CA ASP A 132 -0.09 -4.64 -1.97
C ASP A 132 1.41 -4.55 -2.26
N VAL A 133 2.08 -3.53 -1.71
CA VAL A 133 3.53 -3.38 -1.88
C VAL A 133 4.28 -4.59 -1.34
N LEU A 134 4.01 -5.01 -0.11
CA LEU A 134 4.71 -6.17 0.45
C LEU A 134 4.38 -7.43 -0.35
N HIS A 135 3.10 -7.68 -0.63
CA HIS A 135 2.63 -8.83 -1.42
C HIS A 135 3.24 -8.87 -2.82
N TYR A 136 3.40 -7.72 -3.47
CA TYR A 136 4.05 -7.60 -4.78
C TYR A 136 5.47 -8.15 -4.73
N LEU A 137 6.19 -7.84 -3.65
CA LEU A 137 7.61 -8.14 -3.49
C LEU A 137 7.87 -9.56 -2.95
N TYR A 138 7.00 -10.11 -2.09
CA TYR A 138 7.22 -11.42 -1.45
C TYR A 138 6.48 -12.58 -2.12
N SER A 139 5.34 -12.34 -2.76
CA SER A 139 4.54 -13.42 -3.33
C SER A 139 5.22 -13.99 -4.58
N ARG A 140 4.93 -15.26 -4.90
CA ARG A 140 5.57 -15.92 -6.04
C ARG A 140 5.10 -15.26 -7.32
N ASN A 141 6.05 -14.95 -8.19
CA ASN A 141 5.70 -14.55 -9.55
C ASN A 141 5.01 -15.74 -10.24
N PRO A 142 3.88 -15.55 -10.95
CA PRO A 142 3.29 -16.58 -11.79
C PRO A 142 4.35 -17.35 -12.58
N GLY A 143 4.27 -18.69 -12.53
CA GLY A 143 5.23 -19.55 -13.22
C GLY A 143 5.20 -19.36 -14.75
N PRO A 144 6.11 -20.00 -15.50
CA PRO A 144 6.24 -19.80 -16.96
C PRO A 144 4.98 -20.13 -17.79
N GLN A 145 3.94 -20.72 -17.19
CA GLN A 145 2.64 -21.01 -17.82
C GLN A 145 1.56 -19.94 -17.61
N ALA A 146 1.78 -18.96 -16.74
CA ALA A 146 0.84 -17.86 -16.49
C ALA A 146 1.20 -16.62 -17.31
N SER A 147 0.26 -15.66 -17.38
CA SER A 147 0.47 -14.34 -18.00
C SER A 147 1.74 -13.68 -17.45
N LYS A 148 2.40 -12.87 -18.29
CA LYS A 148 3.73 -12.26 -18.08
C LYS A 148 4.12 -12.04 -16.60
N PRO A 149 5.36 -12.39 -16.20
CA PRO A 149 5.82 -12.21 -14.84
C PRO A 149 5.73 -10.73 -14.41
N ARG A 150 5.36 -10.48 -13.15
CA ARG A 150 5.43 -9.15 -12.54
C ARG A 150 6.86 -8.59 -12.69
N PRO A 151 7.01 -7.37 -13.23
CA PRO A 151 8.32 -6.77 -13.45
C PRO A 151 8.97 -6.30 -12.14
N ALA A 152 10.28 -6.48 -11.98
CA ALA A 152 10.99 -5.91 -10.82
C ALA A 152 10.89 -4.37 -10.78
N VAL A 153 10.83 -3.82 -9.56
CA VAL A 153 10.85 -2.37 -9.27
C VAL A 153 12.18 -1.98 -8.64
N ASP A 154 12.57 -0.71 -8.79
CA ASP A 154 13.85 -0.22 -8.30
C ASP A 154 13.83 0.09 -6.81
N GLY A 155 12.69 0.52 -6.28
CA GLY A 155 12.48 0.74 -4.86
C GLY A 155 11.02 0.55 -4.47
N ALA A 156 10.78 0.44 -3.17
CA ALA A 156 9.44 0.32 -2.62
C ALA A 156 9.31 1.18 -1.35
N ILE A 157 8.12 1.74 -1.13
CA ILE A 157 7.79 2.54 0.06
C ILE A 157 6.49 2.01 0.67
N MET A 158 6.45 1.84 1.99
CA MET A 158 5.23 1.55 2.75
C MET A 158 5.02 2.67 3.77
N GLN A 159 3.92 3.40 3.66
CA GLN A 159 3.54 4.46 4.59
C GLN A 159 2.29 4.05 5.37
N ALA A 160 2.37 4.15 6.69
CA ALA A 160 1.36 3.64 7.63
C ALA A 160 0.93 2.18 7.36
N PRO A 161 1.86 1.20 7.28
CA PRO A 161 1.47 -0.21 7.23
C PRO A 161 0.87 -0.65 8.58
N VAL A 162 -0.46 -0.72 8.66
CA VAL A 162 -1.22 -1.10 9.86
C VAL A 162 -1.95 -2.43 9.64
N SER A 163 -2.13 -3.21 10.72
CA SER A 163 -2.90 -4.45 10.68
C SER A 163 -4.39 -4.21 10.85
N ASP A 164 -5.20 -4.51 9.83
CA ASP A 164 -6.66 -4.50 9.92
C ASP A 164 -7.17 -5.46 11.02
N ARG A 165 -6.52 -6.61 11.18
CA ARG A 165 -6.81 -7.55 12.27
C ARG A 165 -6.67 -6.88 13.63
N GLU A 166 -5.55 -6.20 13.89
CA GLU A 166 -5.34 -5.55 15.19
C GLU A 166 -6.27 -4.36 15.42
N VAL A 167 -6.66 -3.64 14.35
CA VAL A 167 -7.73 -2.62 14.42
C VAL A 167 -9.04 -3.25 14.89
N ILE A 168 -9.46 -4.36 14.27
CA ILE A 168 -10.66 -5.10 14.66
C ILE A 168 -10.53 -5.56 16.11
N LEU A 169 -9.43 -6.22 16.48
CA LEU A 169 -9.21 -6.72 17.84
C LEU A 169 -9.28 -5.61 18.88
N ASN A 170 -8.75 -4.42 18.58
CA ASN A 170 -8.83 -3.27 19.48
C ASN A 170 -10.29 -2.82 19.68
N ALA A 171 -11.07 -2.77 18.60
CA ALA A 171 -12.50 -2.48 18.69
C ALA A 171 -13.26 -3.57 19.50
N LEU A 172 -12.92 -4.86 19.34
CA LEU A 172 -13.52 -5.94 20.12
C LEU A 172 -13.19 -5.86 21.62
N GLN A 173 -12.04 -5.30 21.99
CA GLN A 173 -11.62 -5.16 23.39
C GLN A 173 -12.18 -3.90 24.05
N SER A 174 -12.19 -2.77 23.34
CA SER A 174 -12.49 -1.45 23.90
C SER A 174 -13.86 -0.88 23.49
N GLY A 175 -14.53 -1.51 22.53
CA GLY A 175 -15.71 -0.97 21.89
C GLY A 175 -15.34 0.02 20.78
N ASN A 176 -16.35 0.51 20.08
CA ASN A 176 -16.20 1.61 19.13
C ASN A 176 -17.51 2.43 19.08
N GLU A 177 -17.59 3.40 18.19
CA GLU A 177 -18.81 4.21 17.97
C GLU A 177 -20.04 3.38 17.57
N GLN A 178 -19.86 2.14 17.12
CA GLN A 178 -20.91 1.26 16.64
C GLN A 178 -21.44 0.30 17.72
N GLY A 179 -20.75 0.10 18.85
CA GLY A 179 -21.23 -0.81 19.89
C GLY A 179 -20.28 -1.06 21.06
N SER A 180 -20.80 -1.73 22.09
CA SER A 180 -20.00 -2.17 23.24
C SER A 180 -19.12 -3.37 22.88
N PRO A 181 -18.02 -3.63 23.62
CA PRO A 181 -17.17 -4.80 23.41
C PRO A 181 -17.95 -6.13 23.28
N GLU A 182 -18.96 -6.33 24.12
CA GLU A 182 -19.78 -7.55 24.15
C GLU A 182 -20.65 -7.69 22.89
N GLU A 183 -21.25 -6.59 22.43
CA GLU A 183 -22.05 -6.59 21.19
C GLU A 183 -21.15 -6.86 19.98
N LEU A 184 -20.02 -6.15 19.89
CA LEU A 184 -19.09 -6.27 18.77
C LEU A 184 -18.51 -7.69 18.69
N LYS A 185 -18.10 -8.26 19.82
CA LYS A 185 -17.59 -9.64 19.89
C LYS A 185 -18.61 -10.65 19.38
N ARG A 186 -19.87 -10.56 19.82
CA ARG A 186 -20.93 -11.46 19.35
C ARG A 186 -21.15 -11.34 17.84
N ILE A 187 -21.10 -10.12 17.29
CA ILE A 187 -21.29 -9.89 15.85
C ILE A 187 -20.08 -10.38 15.05
N TYR A 188 -18.87 -10.18 15.56
CA TYR A 188 -17.64 -10.70 14.97
C TYR A 188 -17.63 -12.23 14.92
N ASP A 189 -17.94 -12.90 16.03
CA ASP A 189 -17.97 -14.36 16.11
C ASP A 189 -18.98 -14.94 15.10
N ASP A 190 -20.13 -14.29 14.94
CA ASP A 190 -21.14 -14.66 13.94
C ASP A 190 -20.67 -14.41 12.49
N LEU A 191 -20.01 -13.27 12.21
CA LEU A 191 -19.40 -13.00 10.90
C LEU A 191 -18.35 -14.07 10.54
N VAL A 192 -17.46 -14.39 11.47
CA VAL A 192 -16.45 -15.44 11.28
C VAL A 192 -17.11 -16.81 11.05
N ALA A 193 -18.14 -17.15 11.83
CA ALA A 193 -18.86 -18.40 11.68
C ALA A 193 -19.56 -18.50 10.32
N VAL A 194 -20.22 -17.44 9.86
CA VAL A 194 -20.85 -17.39 8.52
C VAL A 194 -19.77 -17.50 7.44
N ALA A 195 -18.69 -16.73 7.54
CA ALA A 195 -17.65 -16.72 6.54
C ALA A 195 -16.91 -18.06 6.42
N LYS A 196 -16.68 -18.78 7.53
CA LYS A 196 -16.06 -20.12 7.51
C LYS A 196 -17.00 -21.22 7.04
N ASN A 197 -18.26 -21.22 7.48
CA ASN A 197 -19.19 -22.34 7.24
C ASN A 197 -20.06 -22.18 6.00
N GLN A 198 -20.26 -20.94 5.55
CA GLN A 198 -21.13 -20.57 4.42
C GLN A 198 -20.39 -19.64 3.46
N GLY A 199 -19.05 -19.66 3.48
CA GLY A 199 -18.21 -18.75 2.70
C GLY A 199 -18.38 -18.86 1.20
N THR A 200 -18.89 -20.00 0.71
CA THR A 200 -19.19 -20.17 -0.71
C THR A 200 -20.56 -20.80 -0.93
N VAL A 201 -21.26 -20.34 -1.97
CA VAL A 201 -22.53 -20.90 -2.46
C VAL A 201 -22.42 -21.01 -3.97
N GLU A 202 -22.64 -22.21 -4.52
CA GLU A 202 -22.50 -22.50 -5.96
C GLU A 202 -21.16 -22.02 -6.55
N ASP A 203 -20.06 -22.31 -5.85
CA ASP A 203 -18.68 -21.91 -6.21
C ASP A 203 -18.45 -20.38 -6.28
N ARG A 204 -19.33 -19.58 -5.67
CA ARG A 204 -19.20 -18.12 -5.54
C ARG A 204 -19.05 -17.70 -4.10
N ASP A 205 -18.23 -16.68 -3.87
CA ASP A 205 -17.99 -16.13 -2.55
C ASP A 205 -19.25 -15.42 -2.01
N THR A 206 -19.57 -15.67 -0.74
CA THR A 206 -20.78 -15.16 -0.11
C THR A 206 -20.55 -13.73 0.37
N LEU A 207 -21.46 -12.81 0.04
CA LEU A 207 -21.44 -11.45 0.61
C LEU A 207 -21.91 -11.47 2.06
N LEU A 208 -21.13 -10.84 2.95
CA LEU A 208 -21.49 -10.73 4.35
C LEU A 208 -22.48 -9.57 4.58
N PRO A 209 -23.34 -9.64 5.62
CA PRO A 209 -24.33 -8.60 5.87
C PRO A 209 -23.69 -7.24 6.19
N LEU A 210 -23.95 -6.24 5.35
CA LEU A 210 -23.39 -4.87 5.47
C LEU A 210 -23.49 -4.29 6.88
N TRP A 211 -24.66 -4.37 7.50
CA TRP A 211 -24.87 -3.81 8.84
C TRP A 211 -24.00 -4.46 9.93
N LYS A 212 -23.53 -5.70 9.74
CA LYS A 212 -22.59 -6.36 10.64
C LYS A 212 -21.16 -5.92 10.36
N LEU A 213 -20.82 -5.73 9.09
CA LEU A 213 -19.52 -5.22 8.65
C LEU A 213 -19.27 -3.79 9.16
N GLU A 214 -20.31 -2.95 9.14
CA GLU A 214 -20.26 -1.59 9.69
C GLU A 214 -19.85 -1.59 11.17
N LYS A 215 -20.32 -2.58 11.96
CA LYS A 215 -19.90 -2.72 13.37
C LYS A 215 -18.40 -2.95 13.53
N MET A 216 -17.75 -3.53 12.53
CA MET A 216 -16.30 -3.78 12.49
C MET A 216 -15.52 -2.60 11.89
N GLY A 217 -16.16 -1.47 11.59
CA GLY A 217 -15.52 -0.30 10.98
C GLY A 217 -15.45 -0.35 9.45
N PHE A 218 -16.09 -1.34 8.82
CA PHE A 218 -16.15 -1.44 7.35
C PHE A 218 -17.42 -0.77 6.83
N HIS A 219 -17.29 0.47 6.35
CA HIS A 219 -18.42 1.28 5.91
C HIS A 219 -18.62 1.23 4.38
N ASN A 220 -19.89 1.25 3.95
CA ASN A 220 -20.30 1.53 2.57
C ASN A 220 -19.67 0.65 1.46
N THR A 221 -19.19 -0.55 1.80
CA THR A 221 -18.65 -1.51 0.82
C THR A 221 -19.22 -2.90 1.05
N ALA A 222 -19.50 -3.62 -0.04
CA ALA A 222 -19.83 -5.05 0.02
C ALA A 222 -18.54 -5.87 0.20
N ILE A 223 -18.47 -6.70 1.25
CA ILE A 223 -17.31 -7.54 1.55
C ILE A 223 -17.71 -9.01 1.44
N SER A 224 -16.91 -9.77 0.70
CA SER A 224 -17.06 -11.22 0.57
C SER A 224 -16.57 -11.94 1.82
N ALA A 225 -17.01 -13.18 2.02
CA ALA A 225 -16.58 -14.01 3.14
C ALA A 225 -15.07 -14.24 3.12
N LYS A 226 -14.48 -14.53 1.95
CA LYS A 226 -13.03 -14.70 1.82
C LYS A 226 -12.27 -13.42 2.17
N ARG A 227 -12.71 -12.26 1.67
CA ARG A 227 -12.04 -10.99 1.95
C ARG A 227 -12.12 -10.63 3.43
N PHE A 228 -13.28 -10.82 4.06
CA PHE A 228 -13.42 -10.61 5.51
C PHE A 228 -12.51 -11.53 6.32
N LEU A 229 -12.44 -12.84 6.00
CA LEU A 229 -11.53 -13.76 6.69
C LEU A 229 -10.07 -13.36 6.51
N SER A 230 -9.72 -12.83 5.34
CA SER A 230 -8.37 -12.37 5.06
C SER A 230 -7.97 -11.17 5.93
N LEU A 231 -8.81 -10.14 5.97
CA LEU A 231 -8.63 -8.93 6.79
C LEU A 231 -8.68 -9.22 8.29
N ALA A 232 -9.66 -10.02 8.73
CA ALA A 232 -9.89 -10.32 10.14
C ALA A 232 -8.91 -11.35 10.70
N SER A 233 -8.38 -12.24 9.85
CA SER A 233 -7.43 -13.32 10.19
C SER A 233 -7.69 -13.97 11.56
N PRO A 234 -8.86 -14.59 11.78
CA PRO A 234 -9.28 -15.07 13.10
C PRO A 234 -8.41 -16.20 13.66
N ASP A 235 -7.64 -16.88 12.81
CA ASP A 235 -6.76 -17.99 13.19
C ASP A 235 -5.29 -17.54 13.38
N SER A 236 -5.01 -16.25 13.30
CA SER A 236 -3.69 -15.65 13.56
C SER A 236 -3.44 -15.52 15.07
N PRO A 237 -2.20 -15.74 15.56
CA PRO A 237 -0.94 -15.84 14.80
C PRO A 237 -0.58 -17.24 14.29
N GLU A 238 -1.33 -18.29 14.62
CA GLU A 238 -1.02 -19.66 14.23
C GLU A 238 -1.17 -19.93 12.72
N ALA A 239 -2.21 -19.36 12.11
CA ALA A 239 -2.53 -19.49 10.69
C ALA A 239 -3.07 -18.16 10.13
N PRO A 240 -2.21 -17.14 9.95
CA PRO A 240 -2.62 -15.85 9.38
C PRO A 240 -3.06 -15.99 7.93
N TRP A 241 -4.07 -15.21 7.55
CA TRP A 241 -4.49 -15.11 6.15
C TRP A 241 -3.65 -14.08 5.40
N GLU A 242 -3.99 -13.86 4.12
CA GLU A 242 -3.16 -13.13 3.17
C GLU A 242 -2.93 -11.66 3.52
N ASP A 243 -3.96 -10.95 4.02
CA ASP A 243 -3.86 -9.53 4.39
C ASP A 243 -3.16 -9.30 5.74
N ASP A 244 -3.08 -10.33 6.60
CA ASP A 244 -2.42 -10.22 7.91
C ASP A 244 -0.90 -10.32 7.79
N LEU A 245 -0.33 -9.23 7.30
CA LEU A 245 1.11 -9.05 7.06
C LEU A 245 1.78 -8.21 8.14
N PHE A 246 0.99 -7.46 8.92
CA PHE A 246 1.47 -6.41 9.81
C PHE A 246 1.05 -6.60 11.27
N SER A 247 0.36 -7.68 11.66
CA SER A 247 0.04 -7.87 13.08
C SER A 247 1.30 -7.99 13.93
N SER A 248 1.28 -7.36 15.10
CA SER A 248 2.42 -7.28 16.01
C SER A 248 2.83 -8.63 16.63
N ASP A 249 1.90 -9.58 16.68
CA ASP A 249 2.04 -10.92 17.26
C ASP A 249 2.41 -12.02 16.25
N LEU A 250 2.55 -11.70 14.95
CA LEU A 250 3.03 -12.66 13.95
C LEU A 250 4.38 -13.23 14.38
N THR A 251 4.63 -14.51 14.12
CA THR A 251 5.90 -15.16 14.48
C THR A 251 7.06 -14.71 13.58
N ASP A 252 8.31 -14.82 14.05
CA ASP A 252 9.47 -14.52 13.19
C ASP A 252 9.52 -15.43 11.96
N ALA A 253 9.10 -16.70 12.08
CA ALA A 253 8.97 -17.61 10.95
C ALA A 253 7.99 -17.07 9.89
N ARG A 254 6.84 -16.52 10.32
CA ARG A 254 5.89 -15.88 9.41
C ARG A 254 6.48 -14.64 8.74
N LEU A 255 7.23 -13.82 9.47
CA LEU A 255 7.92 -12.65 8.90
C LEU A 255 9.00 -13.06 7.89
N GLU A 256 9.65 -14.20 8.07
CA GLU A 256 10.60 -14.76 7.09
C GLU A 256 9.90 -15.22 5.80
N GLU A 257 8.67 -15.72 5.88
CA GLU A 257 7.86 -16.09 4.70
C GLU A 257 7.34 -14.87 3.90
N THR A 258 7.31 -13.68 4.52
CA THR A 258 6.88 -12.42 3.89
C THR A 258 8.08 -11.50 3.66
N PHE A 259 8.46 -10.69 4.64
CA PHE A 259 9.60 -9.77 4.58
C PHE A 259 10.91 -10.48 4.17
N GLY A 260 11.18 -11.68 4.70
CA GLY A 260 12.38 -12.44 4.34
C GLY A 260 12.42 -12.87 2.87
N MET A 261 11.26 -13.09 2.25
CA MET A 261 11.17 -13.48 0.85
C MET A 261 11.43 -12.33 -0.13
N VAL A 262 11.31 -11.06 0.29
CA VAL A 262 11.56 -9.89 -0.57
C VAL A 262 12.96 -9.95 -1.21
N SER A 263 13.97 -10.39 -0.46
CA SER A 263 15.35 -10.50 -0.94
C SER A 263 15.57 -11.60 -1.99
N THR A 264 14.72 -12.64 -1.99
CA THR A 264 14.92 -13.85 -2.83
C THR A 264 13.99 -13.90 -4.04
N ARG A 265 12.90 -13.14 -4.05
CA ARG A 265 11.96 -13.08 -5.18
C ARG A 265 12.48 -12.32 -6.39
N GLY A 266 13.48 -11.47 -6.20
CA GLY A 266 14.08 -10.69 -7.29
C GLY A 266 13.16 -9.61 -7.87
N LEU A 267 12.19 -9.14 -7.06
CA LEU A 267 11.24 -8.11 -7.46
C LEU A 267 11.59 -6.71 -6.93
N LEU A 268 12.60 -6.61 -6.05
CA LEU A 268 13.14 -5.35 -5.53
C LEU A 268 14.63 -5.23 -5.88
N ASN A 269 14.99 -4.23 -6.67
CA ASN A 269 16.40 -4.08 -7.09
C ASN A 269 17.26 -3.39 -6.02
N LYS A 270 16.71 -2.42 -5.26
CA LYS A 270 17.50 -1.64 -4.29
C LYS A 270 16.97 -1.74 -2.86
N SER A 271 15.98 -0.96 -2.49
CA SER A 271 15.64 -0.80 -1.07
C SER A 271 14.14 -0.59 -0.82
N LEU A 272 13.73 -0.96 0.39
CA LEU A 272 12.41 -0.76 0.95
C LEU A 272 12.49 0.32 2.04
N LEU A 273 11.64 1.35 1.92
CA LEU A 273 11.45 2.39 2.92
C LEU A 273 10.14 2.17 3.68
N VAL A 274 10.16 2.19 5.01
CA VAL A 274 8.96 2.02 5.84
C VAL A 274 8.76 3.23 6.76
N LEU A 275 7.59 3.87 6.66
CA LEU A 275 7.25 5.15 7.31
C LEU A 275 5.93 5.04 8.10
N PRO A 276 5.92 4.38 9.27
CA PRO A 276 4.74 4.35 10.14
C PRO A 276 4.50 5.70 10.83
N GLY A 277 3.25 5.97 11.20
CA GLY A 277 2.85 7.18 11.90
C GLY A 277 3.06 7.08 13.42
N GLY A 278 3.71 8.07 14.02
CA GLY A 278 3.94 8.09 15.46
C GLY A 278 2.66 8.22 16.29
N ALA A 279 1.64 8.87 15.75
CA ALA A 279 0.33 9.08 16.37
C ALA A 279 -0.81 8.50 15.50
N ASP A 280 -0.53 7.39 14.79
CA ASP A 280 -1.51 6.67 13.98
C ASP A 280 -2.68 6.19 14.85
N GLU A 281 -3.88 6.64 14.50
CA GLU A 281 -5.13 6.41 15.24
C GLU A 281 -5.71 5.00 15.06
N TYR A 282 -5.23 4.23 14.07
CA TYR A 282 -5.66 2.85 13.83
C TYR A 282 -4.77 1.84 14.53
N GLU A 283 -3.55 2.21 14.90
CA GLU A 283 -2.64 1.28 15.55
C GLU A 283 -3.12 0.88 16.94
N ALA A 284 -3.01 -0.43 17.24
CA ALA A 284 -3.48 -0.96 18.50
C ALA A 284 -2.65 -0.43 19.69
N PRO A 285 -3.26 -0.20 20.85
CA PRO A 285 -2.60 0.42 22.00
C PRO A 285 -1.49 -0.43 22.62
N TRP A 286 -1.42 -1.73 22.29
CA TRP A 286 -0.36 -2.65 22.73
C TRP A 286 0.84 -2.71 21.78
N LEU A 287 0.78 -2.05 20.62
CA LEU A 287 1.83 -2.11 19.61
C LEU A 287 3.10 -1.38 20.07
N ASP A 288 4.21 -2.11 20.11
CA ASP A 288 5.57 -1.55 20.21
C ASP A 288 6.12 -1.36 18.77
N LYS A 289 5.96 -0.15 18.24
CA LYS A 289 6.28 0.21 16.84
C LYS A 289 7.76 0.04 16.55
N GLU A 290 8.63 0.47 17.46
CA GLU A 290 10.08 0.34 17.32
C GLU A 290 10.47 -1.13 17.25
N LYS A 291 9.96 -1.97 18.16
CA LYS A 291 10.23 -3.40 18.15
C LYS A 291 9.69 -4.06 16.88
N GLN A 292 8.50 -3.69 16.42
CA GLN A 292 7.92 -4.21 15.19
C GLN A 292 8.80 -3.89 13.97
N LEU A 293 9.25 -2.63 13.83
CA LEU A 293 10.19 -2.24 12.78
C LEU A 293 11.52 -3.00 12.86
N GLN A 294 12.06 -3.24 14.06
CA GLN A 294 13.26 -4.06 14.20
C GLN A 294 13.05 -5.50 13.73
N ARG A 295 11.88 -6.09 14.00
CA ARG A 295 11.54 -7.45 13.57
C ARG A 295 11.40 -7.53 12.05
N TRP A 296 10.73 -6.57 11.41
CA TRP A 296 10.62 -6.51 9.95
C TRP A 296 12.00 -6.32 9.29
N LYS A 297 12.82 -5.41 9.82
CA LYS A 297 14.20 -5.20 9.37
C LYS A 297 15.03 -6.47 9.52
N ALA A 298 14.92 -7.18 10.64
CA ALA A 298 15.64 -8.44 10.84
C ALA A 298 15.22 -9.49 9.81
N ALA A 299 13.92 -9.65 9.57
CA ALA A 299 13.40 -10.61 8.59
C ALA A 299 13.88 -10.31 7.17
N ILE A 300 13.75 -9.07 6.68
CA ILE A 300 14.14 -8.72 5.29
C ILE A 300 15.65 -8.76 5.04
N THR A 301 16.47 -8.53 6.07
CA THR A 301 17.94 -8.55 5.94
C THR A 301 18.54 -9.94 6.14
N LYS A 302 17.83 -10.84 6.83
CA LYS A 302 18.29 -12.22 7.06
C LYS A 302 18.52 -12.95 5.75
N GLY A 303 19.79 -13.26 5.45
CA GLY A 303 20.16 -13.99 4.23
C GLY A 303 20.10 -13.17 2.94
N SER A 304 19.80 -11.86 3.01
CA SER A 304 19.81 -10.99 1.83
C SER A 304 21.24 -10.77 1.33
N SER A 305 21.46 -10.92 0.02
CA SER A 305 22.72 -10.54 -0.62
C SER A 305 22.88 -9.01 -0.78
N ASN A 306 21.81 -8.25 -0.56
CA ASN A 306 21.79 -6.80 -0.61
C ASN A 306 21.76 -6.24 0.83
N PRO A 307 22.88 -5.69 1.34
CA PRO A 307 22.94 -5.15 2.70
C PRO A 307 22.13 -3.85 2.88
N HIS A 308 21.68 -3.25 1.78
CA HIS A 308 20.90 -2.01 1.75
C HIS A 308 19.43 -2.25 1.41
N ILE A 309 18.96 -3.52 1.45
CA ILE A 309 17.56 -3.86 1.14
C ILE A 309 16.56 -3.16 2.06
N TRP A 310 16.95 -2.87 3.30
CA TRP A 310 16.21 -2.02 4.22
C TRP A 310 16.81 -0.61 4.19
N ASP A 311 16.02 0.39 3.81
CA ASP A 311 16.51 1.76 3.76
C ASP A 311 16.75 2.30 5.19
N PRO A 312 17.92 2.89 5.49
CA PRO A 312 18.25 3.40 6.83
C PRO A 312 17.37 4.58 7.25
N SER A 313 16.67 5.23 6.32
CA SER A 313 15.72 6.31 6.60
C SER A 313 14.34 5.79 7.03
N SER A 314 14.13 4.46 7.03
CA SER A 314 12.91 3.85 7.57
C SER A 314 12.81 4.12 9.06
N GLY A 315 11.62 4.48 9.52
CA GLY A 315 11.38 4.82 10.91
C GLY A 315 10.09 5.59 11.09
N ILE A 316 9.67 5.67 12.35
CA ILE A 316 8.44 6.35 12.76
C ILE A 316 8.56 7.86 12.46
N ILE A 317 7.50 8.42 11.87
CA ILE A 317 7.36 9.88 11.72
C ILE A 317 6.64 10.39 12.97
N ALA A 318 7.36 11.12 13.82
CA ALA A 318 6.86 11.51 15.14
C ALA A 318 5.58 12.38 15.05
N GLY A 319 4.52 11.96 15.75
CA GLY A 319 3.25 12.68 15.78
C GLY A 319 2.42 12.62 14.49
N ALA A 320 2.85 11.84 13.49
CA ALA A 320 2.08 11.64 12.27
C ALA A 320 0.85 10.76 12.53
N THR A 321 -0.32 11.23 12.10
CA THR A 321 -1.55 10.42 12.02
C THR A 321 -1.45 9.42 10.86
N HIS A 322 -2.45 8.56 10.70
CA HIS A 322 -2.47 7.53 9.66
C HIS A 322 -2.29 8.09 8.25
N SER A 323 -3.08 9.12 7.93
CA SER A 323 -2.99 9.93 6.72
C SER A 323 -2.77 11.39 7.13
N PRO A 324 -1.51 11.84 7.33
CA PRO A 324 -1.19 13.18 7.81
C PRO A 324 -1.86 14.24 6.95
N SER A 325 -2.77 15.01 7.53
CA SER A 325 -3.64 15.94 6.79
C SER A 325 -3.96 17.21 7.59
N GLY A 326 -4.29 18.28 6.88
CA GLY A 326 -4.64 19.57 7.47
C GLY A 326 -3.45 20.34 8.09
N PRO A 327 -3.66 21.58 8.56
CA PRO A 327 -2.57 22.45 9.01
C PRO A 327 -1.76 21.89 10.20
N ALA A 328 -2.40 21.15 11.10
CA ALA A 328 -1.77 20.60 12.30
C ALA A 328 -0.72 19.51 12.00
N GLN A 329 -0.85 18.82 10.86
CA GLN A 329 0.07 17.77 10.42
C GLN A 329 1.12 18.29 9.40
N ALA A 330 1.26 19.61 9.23
CA ALA A 330 2.20 20.18 8.27
C ALA A 330 3.67 19.75 8.51
N PRO A 331 4.20 19.78 9.77
CA PRO A 331 5.57 19.31 10.03
C PRO A 331 5.77 17.84 9.67
N GLN A 332 4.76 17.00 9.92
CA GLN A 332 4.80 15.57 9.62
C GLN A 332 4.76 15.30 8.12
N ARG A 333 3.96 16.06 7.36
CA ARG A 333 3.98 16.00 5.90
C ARG A 333 5.31 16.45 5.32
N GLU A 334 5.90 17.52 5.85
CA GLU A 334 7.23 18.00 5.44
C GLU A 334 8.31 16.92 5.67
N GLU A 335 8.30 16.27 6.84
CA GLU A 335 9.22 15.17 7.15
C GLU A 335 9.01 13.96 6.22
N LEU A 336 7.75 13.55 6.01
CA LEU A 336 7.38 12.48 5.09
C LEU A 336 7.94 12.76 3.68
N VAL A 337 7.65 13.96 3.14
CA VAL A 337 8.13 14.38 1.83
C VAL A 337 9.66 14.41 1.78
N ALA A 338 10.32 14.90 2.82
CA ALA A 338 11.78 14.92 2.89
C ALA A 338 12.39 13.52 2.83
N ARG A 339 11.83 12.55 3.57
CA ARG A 339 12.29 11.14 3.56
C ARG A 339 12.04 10.47 2.20
N VAL A 340 10.86 10.68 1.61
CA VAL A 340 10.55 10.17 0.24
C VAL A 340 11.52 10.75 -0.79
N LYS A 341 11.78 12.07 -0.76
CA LYS A 341 12.74 12.71 -1.68
C LYS A 341 14.16 12.16 -1.52
N ALA A 342 14.62 12.00 -0.28
CA ALA A 342 15.94 11.45 0.00
C ALA A 342 16.06 10.01 -0.51
N PHE A 343 15.04 9.19 -0.27
CA PHE A 343 14.96 7.82 -0.78
C PHE A 343 15.02 7.76 -2.31
N LEU A 344 14.17 8.54 -2.99
CA LEU A 344 14.14 8.56 -4.46
C LEU A 344 15.48 9.01 -5.06
N ARG A 345 16.15 9.98 -4.44
CA ARG A 345 17.51 10.38 -4.84
C ARG A 345 18.52 9.23 -4.70
N ASN A 346 18.42 8.41 -3.66
CA ASN A 346 19.26 7.23 -3.49
C ASN A 346 18.95 6.14 -4.54
N ILE A 347 17.68 6.01 -4.95
CA ILE A 347 17.27 5.13 -6.04
C ILE A 347 17.81 5.62 -7.40
N GLU A 348 17.98 6.92 -7.62
CA GLU A 348 18.58 7.46 -8.84
C GLU A 348 20.07 7.14 -8.97
N MET A 349 20.82 7.24 -7.88
CA MET A 349 22.28 7.03 -7.90
C MET A 349 22.61 5.59 -8.30
N GLU A 350 23.39 5.38 -9.36
CA GLU A 350 23.97 4.07 -9.65
C GLU A 350 25.01 3.76 -8.56
N ASN A 351 24.95 2.55 -7.98
CA ASN A 351 25.97 2.08 -7.06
C ASN A 351 27.23 1.69 -7.82
#